data_AF-A0A939NCN2-F1
#
_entry.id   AF-A0A939NCN2-F1
#
_cell.length_a   1.000
_cell.length_b   1.000
_cell.length_c   1.000
_cell.angle_alpha   90.00
_cell.angle_beta   90.00
_cell.angle_gamma   90.00
#
_symmetry.space_group_name_H-M   'P 1'
#
loop_
_entity.id
_entity.type
_entity.pdbx_description
1 polymer ?
#
loop_
_entity_poly.entity_id
_entity_poly.type
_entity_poly.pdbx_seq_one_letter_code
_entity_poly.pdbx_strand_id
1 'polypeptide(L)' 'MATGKRPNVELYDILKDPDQLNNLAQNKEYAGVLEQLDTQLMTTLKEHGDPRATGNGNIFDTYPTYSDPGFGRPDNY' A
#
# COMPACT_ATOMS: atom_id res chain seq x y z
N MET A 1 3.57 -19.77 8.74
CA MET A 1 2.91 -18.51 9.13
C MET A 1 3.93 -17.40 8.98
N ALA A 2 3.70 -16.39 8.13
CA ALA A 2 4.63 -15.28 7.98
C ALA A 2 4.36 -14.23 9.07
N THR A 3 5.25 -14.11 10.05
CA THR A 3 5.09 -13.28 11.26
C THR A 3 6.10 -12.10 11.33
N GLY A 4 6.89 -11.89 10.28
CA GLY A 4 7.89 -10.81 10.21
C GLY A 4 7.29 -9.52 9.64
N LYS A 5 7.74 -8.35 10.16
CA LYS A 5 7.42 -7.05 9.55
C LYS A 5 8.02 -6.99 8.15
N ARG A 6 7.19 -6.68 7.15
CA ARG A 6 7.65 -6.43 5.78
C ARG A 6 8.31 -5.06 5.68
N PRO A 7 9.28 -4.89 4.78
CA PRO A 7 9.80 -3.56 4.47
C PRO A 7 8.68 -2.67 3.90
N ASN A 8 8.85 -1.36 4.01
CA ASN A 8 7.88 -0.39 3.51
C ASN A 8 7.77 -0.37 1.98
N VAL A 9 8.79 -0.90 1.30
CA VAL A 9 8.91 -0.91 -0.16
C VAL A 9 9.31 -2.32 -0.62
N GLU A 10 8.58 -2.84 -1.61
CA GLU A 10 8.86 -4.10 -2.27
C GLU A 10 8.87 -3.87 -3.79
N LEU A 11 9.85 -4.43 -4.49
CA LEU A 11 9.97 -4.37 -5.95
C LEU A 11 10.14 -5.77 -6.49
N TYR A 12 9.36 -6.14 -7.50
CA TYR A 12 9.40 -7.48 -8.09
C TYR A 12 9.46 -7.38 -9.61
N ASP A 13 10.27 -8.25 -10.20
CA ASP A 13 10.28 -8.47 -11.65
C ASP A 13 9.34 -9.63 -11.97
N ILE A 14 8.09 -9.31 -12.31
CA ILE A 14 7.03 -10.32 -12.54
C ILE A 14 7.32 -11.29 -13.69
N LEU A 15 8.21 -10.93 -14.62
CA LEU A 15 8.58 -11.81 -15.73
C LEU A 15 9.58 -12.87 -15.28
N LYS A 16 10.49 -12.50 -14.37
CA LYS A 16 11.51 -13.42 -13.83
C LYS A 16 11.06 -14.13 -12.55
N ASP A 17 10.16 -13.51 -11.80
CA ASP A 17 9.66 -13.98 -10.51
C ASP A 17 8.12 -13.78 -10.42
N PRO A 18 7.34 -14.65 -11.09
CA PRO A 18 5.89 -14.55 -11.11
C PRO A 18 5.25 -14.69 -9.72
N ASP A 19 5.92 -15.43 -8.82
CA ASP A 19 5.44 -15.70 -7.46
C ASP A 19 5.84 -14.60 -6.45
N GLN A 20 6.57 -13.57 -6.91
CA GLN A 20 6.97 -12.39 -6.10
C GLN A 20 7.68 -12.77 -4.79
N LEU A 21 8.58 -13.75 -4.86
CA LEU A 21 9.30 -14.26 -3.69
C LEU A 21 10.58 -13.48 -3.39
N ASN A 22 11.14 -12.80 -4.40
CA ASN A 22 12.44 -12.13 -4.35
C ASN A 22 12.26 -10.61 -4.41
N ASN A 23 12.26 -9.96 -3.25
CA ASN A 23 12.17 -8.50 -3.18
C ASN A 23 13.49 -7.84 -3.66
N LEU A 24 13.41 -7.07 -4.75
CA LEU A 24 14.50 -6.36 -5.41
C LEU A 24 14.69 -4.92 -4.90
N ALA A 25 13.88 -4.44 -3.95
CA ALA A 25 13.90 -3.04 -3.52
C ALA A 25 15.24 -2.56 -2.94
N GLN A 26 16.09 -3.47 -2.46
CA GLN A 26 17.44 -3.16 -1.96
C GLN A 26 18.56 -3.47 -2.97
N ASN A 27 18.22 -3.97 -4.16
CA ASN A 27 19.20 -4.25 -5.20
C ASN A 27 19.60 -2.96 -5.93
N LYS A 28 20.89 -2.61 -5.87
CA LYS A 28 21.44 -1.39 -6.49
C LYS A 28 21.24 -1.33 -8.00
N GLU A 29 21.22 -2.48 -8.68
CA GLU A 29 20.98 -2.55 -10.12
C GLU A 29 19.57 -2.07 -10.50
N TYR A 30 18.61 -2.23 -9.58
CA TYR A 30 17.21 -1.87 -9.78
C TYR A 30 16.86 -0.51 -9.14
N ALA A 31 17.82 0.21 -8.55
CA ALA A 31 17.56 1.46 -7.84
C ALA A 31 16.93 2.55 -8.74
N GLY A 32 17.37 2.66 -9.99
CA GLY A 32 16.78 3.60 -10.94
C GLY A 32 15.33 3.25 -11.31
N VAL A 33 15.03 1.97 -11.50
CA VAL A 33 13.67 1.50 -11.78
C VAL A 33 12.77 1.73 -10.57
N LEU A 34 13.28 1.50 -9.36
CA LEU A 34 12.57 1.76 -8.12
C LEU A 34 12.17 3.23 -8.00
N GLU A 35 13.11 4.15 -8.21
CA GLU A 35 12.86 5.60 -8.14
C GLU A 35 11.84 6.06 -9.19
N GLN A 36 11.92 5.53 -10.41
CA GLN A 36 10.95 5.82 -11.48
C GLN A 36 9.54 5.37 -11.11
N LEU A 37 9.38 4.14 -10.63
CA LEU A 37 8.08 3.60 -10.26
C LEU A 37 7.52 4.27 -9.00
N ASP A 38 8.36 4.59 -8.02
CA ASP A 38 7.95 5.35 -6.83
C ASP A 38 7.45 6.74 -7.21
N THR A 39 8.18 7.44 -8.09
CA THR A 39 7.78 8.75 -8.61
C THR A 39 6.44 8.67 -9.35
N GLN A 40 6.27 7.66 -10.21
CA GLN A 40 5.01 7.46 -10.94
C GLN A 40 3.85 7.19 -9.97
N LEU A 41 4.05 6.27 -9.02
CA LEU A 41 3.06 5.93 -8.00
C LEU A 41 2.62 7.16 -7.21
N MET A 42 3.57 7.90 -6.64
CA MET A 42 3.29 9.05 -5.81
C MET A 42 2.67 10.21 -6.60
N THR A 43 3.04 10.38 -7.86
CA THR A 43 2.43 11.38 -8.76
C THR A 43 0.96 11.03 -9.00
N THR A 44 0.67 9.80 -9.44
CA THR A 44 -0.70 9.35 -9.72
C THR A 44 -1.59 9.40 -8.47
N LEU A 45 -1.08 8.99 -7.30
CA LEU A 45 -1.84 9.07 -6.05
C LEU A 45 -2.20 10.51 -5.68
N LYS A 46 -1.26 11.45 -5.85
CA LYS A 46 -1.52 12.88 -5.58
C LYS A 46 -2.48 13.49 -6.60
N GLU A 47 -2.35 13.16 -7.87
CA GLU A 47 -3.25 13.61 -8.95
C GLU A 47 -4.70 13.18 -8.70
N HIS A 48 -4.90 11.95 -8.23
CA HIS A 48 -6.23 11.45 -7.86
C HIS A 48 -6.69 11.88 -6.46
N GLY A 49 -5.88 12.64 -5.73
CA GLY A 49 -6.24 13.14 -4.40
C GLY A 49 -6.33 12.06 -3.32
N ASP A 50 -5.52 11.00 -3.39
CA ASP A 50 -5.50 9.97 -2.34
C ASP A 50 -5.15 10.63 -0.98
N PRO A 51 -6.03 10.51 0.04
CA PRO A 51 -5.81 11.14 1.34
C PRO A 51 -4.51 10.70 2.03
N ARG A 52 -4.06 9.45 1.81
CA ARG A 52 -2.82 8.91 2.39
C ARG A 52 -1.58 9.54 1.75
N ALA A 53 -1.65 9.83 0.45
CA ALA A 53 -0.55 10.47 -0.28
C ALA A 53 -0.50 12.00 -0.10
N THR A 54 -1.61 12.61 0.34
CA THR A 54 -1.76 14.07 0.51
C THR A 54 -1.70 14.54 1.97
N GLY A 55 -1.43 13.63 2.92
CA GLY A 55 -1.25 13.96 4.34
C GLY A 55 -2.51 13.93 5.19
N ASN A 56 -3.66 13.58 4.61
CA ASN A 56 -4.96 13.42 5.28
C ASN A 56 -5.32 11.94 5.51
N GLY A 57 -4.32 11.06 5.66
CA GLY A 57 -4.52 9.61 5.76
C GLY A 57 -5.24 9.16 7.04
N ASN A 58 -5.20 9.97 8.10
CA ASN A 58 -5.89 9.70 9.37
C ASN A 58 -7.42 9.66 9.24
N ILE A 59 -8.00 10.17 8.14
CA ILE A 59 -9.44 10.09 7.88
C ILE A 59 -9.94 8.63 7.90
N PHE A 60 -9.11 7.68 7.48
CA PHE A 60 -9.47 6.26 7.47
C PHE A 60 -9.69 5.68 8.87
N ASP A 61 -9.02 6.24 9.88
CA ASP A 61 -9.17 5.84 11.28
C ASP A 61 -10.42 6.47 11.94
N THR A 62 -11.09 7.41 11.27
CA THR A 62 -12.29 8.09 11.77
C THR A 62 -13.60 7.46 11.30
N TYR A 63 -13.54 6.53 10.35
CA TYR A 63 -14.75 5.86 9.87
C TYR A 63 -15.32 4.93 10.96
N PRO A 64 -16.65 4.94 11.16
CA PRO A 64 -17.25 4.10 12.17
C PRO A 64 -17.03 2.62 11.83
N THR A 65 -16.69 1.84 12.85
CA THR A 65 -16.56 0.39 12.76
C THR A 65 -17.85 -0.29 13.20
N TYR A 66 -18.01 -1.57 12.86
CA TYR A 66 -19.13 -2.40 13.36
C TYR A 66 -19.19 -2.54 14.88
N SER A 67 -18.14 -2.14 15.60
CA SER A 67 -18.09 -2.17 17.06
C SER A 67 -18.56 -0.86 17.68
N ASP A 68 -18.78 0.18 16.88
CA ASP A 68 -19.15 1.50 17.38
C ASP A 68 -20.64 1.55 17.78
N PRO A 69 -20.98 2.12 18.94
CA PRO A 69 -22.35 2.19 19.41
C PRO A 69 -23.25 2.92 18.40
N GLY A 70 -24.29 2.26 17.90
CA GLY A 70 -25.25 2.82 16.94
C GLY A 70 -24.89 2.61 15.46
N PHE A 71 -23.69 2.12 15.14
CA PHE A 71 -23.33 1.62 13.81
C PHE A 71 -23.54 0.09 13.78
N GLY A 72 -24.77 -0.34 14.06
CA GLY A 72 -25.14 -1.75 14.07
C GLY A 72 -25.00 -2.38 12.68
N ARG A 73 -24.66 -3.67 12.63
CA ARG A 73 -24.87 -4.47 11.41
C ARG A 73 -26.32 -4.31 10.97
N PRO A 74 -26.62 -4.02 9.69
CA PRO A 74 -28.00 -3.98 9.24
C PRO A 74 -28.67 -5.33 9.50
N ASP A 75 -29.91 -5.30 9.99
CA ASP A 75 -30.69 -6.44 10.51
C ASP A 75 -30.95 -7.59 9.51
N ASN A 76 -30.42 -7.50 8.29
CA ASN A 76 -30.74 -8.35 7.14
C ASN A 76 -29.57 -9.26 6.70
N TYR A 77 -28.80 -9.84 7.63
CA TYR A 77 -27.84 -10.91 7.34
C TYR A 77 -27.85 -12.01 8.40
#